data_AF-A0A956YM64-F1
#
_entry.id   AF-A0A956YM64-F1
#
_cell.length_a   1.000
_cell.length_b   1.000
_cell.length_c   1.000
_cell.angle_alpha   90.00
_cell.angle_beta   90.00
_cell.angle_gamma   90.00
#
_symmetry.space_group_name_H-M   'P 1'
#
loop_
_entity.id
_entity.type
_entity.pdbx_description
1 polymer ?
#
loop_
_entity_poly.entity_id
_entity_poly.type
_entity_poly.pdbx_seq_one_letter_code
_entity_poly.pdbx_strand_id
1 'polypeptide(L)'
;EQSAKAWEKRDYWMKAERFLRDWKWTAEIAANLEDVIRHEAWDLVPELMADLYPNFTSIQIKTMTRNASLWQGAHKKLLSDSPREYPW
;
A
#
# COMPACT_ATOMS: atom_id res chain seq x y z
N GLU A 1 2.59 11.09 -3.18
CA GLU A 1 3.16 12.24 -3.92
C GLU A 1 4.59 12.65 -3.52
N GLN A 2 4.99 12.56 -2.24
CA GLN A 2 6.30 13.08 -1.79
C GLN A 2 7.53 12.35 -2.39
N SER A 3 7.40 11.05 -2.71
CA SER A 3 8.49 10.23 -3.25
C SER A 3 8.89 10.59 -4.68
N ALA A 4 7.97 11.17 -5.47
CA ALA A 4 8.19 11.53 -6.88
C ALA A 4 8.84 12.92 -7.04
N LYS A 5 8.59 13.85 -6.11
CA LYS A 5 9.12 15.23 -6.15
C LYS A 5 10.65 15.31 -6.16
N ALA A 6 11.34 14.29 -5.64
CA ALA A 6 12.81 14.25 -5.64
C ALA A 6 13.42 14.04 -7.05
N TRP A 7 12.63 13.59 -8.03
CA TRP A 7 13.12 13.16 -9.35
C TRP A 7 12.80 14.15 -10.49
N GLU A 8 11.95 15.16 -10.24
CA GLU A 8 11.53 16.15 -11.25
C GLU A 8 12.64 17.10 -11.72
N LYS A 9 13.74 17.24 -10.98
CA LYS A 9 14.79 18.23 -11.26
C LYS A 9 15.80 17.86 -12.37
N ARG A 10 15.66 16.73 -13.09
CA ARG A 10 16.73 16.21 -13.98
C ARG A 10 16.28 15.50 -15.27
N ASP A 11 15.25 15.96 -15.98
CA ASP A 11 14.78 15.31 -17.24
C ASP A 11 14.32 13.83 -17.10
N TYR A 12 14.02 13.39 -15.87
CA TYR A 12 13.65 11.99 -15.56
C TYR A 12 12.13 11.74 -15.55
N TRP A 13 11.32 12.61 -16.14
CA TRP A 13 9.86 12.48 -16.20
C TRP A 13 9.40 11.11 -16.71
N MET A 14 10.03 10.57 -17.76
CA MET A 14 9.69 9.24 -18.28
C MET A 14 9.95 8.10 -17.27
N LYS A 15 10.97 8.23 -16.41
CA LYS A 15 11.23 7.24 -15.36
C LYS A 15 10.29 7.42 -14.18
N ALA A 16 9.96 8.66 -13.82
CA ALA A 16 9.01 8.97 -12.76
C ALA A 16 7.59 8.50 -13.11
N GLU A 17 7.11 8.75 -14.33
CA GLU A 17 5.81 8.26 -14.80
C GLU A 17 5.75 6.73 -14.86
N ARG A 18 6.81 6.09 -15.34
CA ARG A 18 6.90 4.63 -15.36
C ARG A 18 6.83 4.07 -13.93
N PHE A 19 7.57 4.66 -13.00
CA PHE A 19 7.54 4.26 -11.59
C PHE A 19 6.15 4.45 -10.97
N LEU A 20 5.47 5.58 -11.24
CA LEU A 20 4.11 5.82 -10.76
C LEU A 20 3.12 4.79 -11.31
N ARG A 21 3.25 4.41 -12.59
CA ARG A 21 2.43 3.38 -13.22
C ARG A 21 2.69 2.01 -12.61
N ASP A 22 3.96 1.64 -12.46
CA ASP A 22 4.37 0.35 -11.89
C ASP A 22 3.95 0.20 -10.42
N TRP A 23 3.77 1.31 -9.70
CA TRP A 23 3.37 1.33 -8.28
C TRP A 23 1.92 1.74 -8.04
N LYS A 24 1.12 1.96 -9.09
CA LYS A 24 -0.27 2.42 -8.99
C LYS A 24 -1.12 1.48 -8.12
N TRP A 25 -0.88 0.16 -8.24
CA TRP A 25 -1.58 -0.88 -7.49
C TRP A 25 -1.51 -0.70 -5.96
N THR A 26 -0.44 -0.06 -5.44
CA THR A 26 -0.25 0.07 -3.99
C THR A 26 -1.35 0.88 -3.32
N ALA A 27 -1.79 1.96 -3.95
CA ALA A 27 -2.82 2.82 -3.41
C ALA A 27 -4.20 2.13 -3.48
N GLU A 28 -4.46 1.42 -4.58
CA GLU A 28 -5.69 0.68 -4.81
C GLU A 28 -5.87 -0.48 -3.83
N ILE A 29 -4.86 -1.35 -3.68
CA ILE A 29 -4.97 -2.48 -2.74
C ILE A 29 -5.00 -1.98 -1.29
N ALA A 30 -4.28 -0.91 -0.96
CA ALA A 30 -4.37 -0.30 0.37
C ALA A 30 -5.78 0.23 0.67
N ALA A 31 -6.48 0.75 -0.34
CA ALA A 31 -7.86 1.19 -0.22
C ALA A 31 -8.81 0.03 0.05
N ASN A 32 -8.73 -1.00 -0.77
CA ASN A 32 -9.58 -2.18 -0.63
C ASN A 32 -9.35 -2.89 0.71
N LEU A 33 -8.10 -2.98 1.17
CA LEU A 33 -7.79 -3.58 2.46
C LEU A 33 -8.28 -2.74 3.64
N GLU A 34 -8.17 -1.40 3.54
CA GLU A 34 -8.74 -0.50 4.56
C GLU A 34 -10.27 -0.67 4.64
N ASP A 35 -10.95 -0.75 3.50
CA ASP A 35 -12.39 -0.94 3.42
C ASP A 35 -12.83 -2.28 4.04
N VAL A 36 -12.15 -3.37 3.71
CA VAL A 36 -12.38 -4.70 4.29
C VAL A 36 -12.22 -4.69 5.82
N ILE A 37 -11.17 -4.04 6.34
CA ILE A 37 -10.94 -3.97 7.79
C ILE A 37 -12.04 -3.15 8.48
N ARG A 38 -12.46 -2.02 7.89
CA ARG A 38 -13.49 -1.16 8.46
C ARG A 38 -14.88 -1.79 8.45
N HIS A 39 -15.19 -2.61 7.45
CA HIS A 39 -16.47 -3.29 7.29
C HIS A 39 -16.50 -4.72 7.87
N GLU A 40 -15.40 -5.17 8.51
CA GLU A 40 -15.25 -6.53 9.05
C GLU A 40 -15.50 -7.65 8.01
N ALA A 41 -15.26 -7.36 6.72
CA ALA A 41 -15.49 -8.28 5.59
C ALA A 41 -14.31 -9.26 5.41
N TRP A 42 -13.96 -9.98 6.48
CA TRP A 42 -12.76 -10.81 6.55
C TRP A 42 -12.73 -11.96 5.53
N ASP A 43 -13.89 -12.36 5.02
CA ASP A 43 -14.07 -13.35 3.96
C ASP A 43 -13.46 -12.91 2.61
N LEU A 44 -13.29 -11.61 2.38
CA LEU A 44 -12.68 -11.05 1.17
C LEU A 44 -11.15 -10.96 1.25
N VAL A 45 -10.55 -11.13 2.43
CA VAL A 45 -9.09 -11.04 2.61
C VAL A 45 -8.33 -12.07 1.76
N PRO A 46 -8.71 -13.35 1.67
CA PRO A 46 -8.00 -14.33 0.85
C PRO A 46 -7.90 -13.93 -0.62
N GLU A 47 -8.97 -13.36 -1.19
CA GLU A 47 -9.01 -12.87 -2.57
C GLU A 47 -8.06 -11.68 -2.76
N LEU A 48 -8.14 -10.68 -1.89
CA LEU A 48 -7.21 -9.53 -1.91
C LEU A 48 -5.74 -9.96 -1.75
N MET A 49 -5.46 -10.98 -0.96
CA MET A 49 -4.11 -11.52 -0.80
C MET A 49 -3.63 -12.23 -2.07
N ALA A 50 -4.51 -12.92 -2.81
CA ALA A 50 -4.19 -13.54 -4.08
C ALA A 50 -3.82 -12.47 -5.14
N ASP A 51 -4.54 -11.34 -5.16
CA ASP A 51 -4.23 -10.21 -6.04
C ASP A 51 -2.93 -9.49 -5.65
N LEU A 52 -2.64 -9.41 -4.34
CA LEU A 52 -1.43 -8.80 -3.82
C LEU A 52 -0.18 -9.64 -4.14
N TYR A 53 -0.31 -10.97 -4.09
CA TYR A 53 0.83 -11.90 -4.16
C TYR A 53 1.76 -11.71 -5.37
N PRO A 54 1.25 -11.59 -6.63
CA PRO A 54 2.09 -11.35 -7.81
C PRO A 54 3.07 -10.18 -7.66
N ASN A 55 2.65 -9.10 -7.01
CA ASN A 55 3.46 -7.89 -6.82
C ASN A 55 4.67 -8.10 -5.91
N PHE A 56 4.68 -9.17 -5.10
CA PHE A 56 5.76 -9.50 -4.18
C PHE A 56 6.57 -10.74 -4.59
N THR A 57 6.22 -11.41 -5.69
CA THR A 57 6.88 -12.67 -6.11
C THR A 57 8.39 -12.54 -6.30
N SER A 58 8.88 -11.37 -6.74
CA SER A 58 10.31 -11.10 -6.92
C SER A 58 11.02 -10.62 -5.64
N ILE A 59 10.29 -10.39 -4.55
CA ILE A 59 10.81 -9.78 -3.32
C ILE A 59 11.19 -10.87 -2.32
N GLN A 60 12.48 -10.97 -1.99
CA GLN A 60 12.99 -11.88 -0.97
C GLN A 60 13.36 -11.13 0.31
N ILE A 61 12.68 -11.45 1.42
CA ILE A 61 12.96 -10.89 2.74
C ILE A 61 14.00 -11.77 3.45
N LYS A 62 15.27 -11.33 3.49
CA LYS A 62 16.36 -12.06 4.18
C LYS A 62 16.31 -11.92 5.70
N THR A 63 15.81 -10.79 6.18
CA THR A 63 15.73 -10.48 7.61
C THR A 63 14.53 -9.57 7.82
N MET A 64 13.73 -9.86 8.84
CA MET A 64 12.60 -9.01 9.20
C MET A 64 13.11 -7.65 9.66
N THR A 65 12.62 -6.59 9.02
CA THR A 65 13.11 -5.22 9.23
C THR A 65 12.37 -4.48 10.35
N ARG A 66 11.28 -5.07 10.89
CA ARG A 66 10.38 -4.42 11.85
C ARG A 66 9.90 -5.42 12.90
N ASN A 67 9.78 -4.95 14.15
CA ASN A 67 9.26 -5.74 15.26
C ASN A 67 7.72 -5.70 15.32
N ALA A 68 7.11 -6.66 16.00
CA ALA A 68 5.66 -6.72 16.15
C ALA A 68 5.08 -5.55 16.96
N SER A 69 5.88 -4.94 17.85
CA SER A 69 5.43 -3.82 18.67
C SER A 69 5.08 -2.58 17.85
N LEU A 70 5.61 -2.43 16.64
CA LEU A 70 5.22 -1.35 15.72
C LEU A 70 3.74 -1.40 15.29
N TRP A 71 3.08 -2.57 15.39
CA TRP A 71 1.68 -2.73 15.02
C TRP A 71 0.70 -2.49 16.17
N GLN A 72 1.21 -2.34 17.41
CA GLN A 72 0.36 -2.16 18.58
C GLN A 72 -0.45 -0.86 18.45
N GLY A 73 -1.77 -0.98 18.59
CA GLY A 73 -2.69 0.16 18.45
C GLY A 73 -2.98 0.61 17.02
N ALA A 74 -2.35 0.02 15.99
CA ALA A 74 -2.56 0.40 14.59
C ALA A 74 -4.02 0.19 14.16
N HIS A 75 -4.64 -0.92 14.57
CA HIS A 75 -6.05 -1.19 14.30
C HIS A 75 -6.97 -0.14 14.92
N LYS A 76 -6.78 0.16 16.22
CA LYS A 76 -7.55 1.20 16.91
C LYS A 76 -7.39 2.56 16.24
N LYS A 77 -6.16 2.90 15.83
CA LYS A 77 -5.86 4.14 15.11
C LYS A 77 -6.56 4.19 13.75
N LEU A 78 -6.53 3.10 12.99
CA LEU A 78 -7.21 3.02 11.71
C LEU A 78 -8.71 3.30 11.86
N LEU A 79 -9.36 2.70 12.87
CA LEU A 79 -10.78 2.91 13.12
C LEU A 79 -11.10 4.33 13.65
N SER A 80 -10.18 4.97 14.38
CA SER A 80 -10.38 6.35 14.85
C SER A 80 -10.16 7.39 13.76
N ASP A 81 -9.27 7.13 12.82
CA ASP A 81 -9.00 8.01 11.70
C ASP A 81 -10.17 7.95 10.71
N SER A 82 -10.55 9.09 10.14
CA SER A 82 -11.53 9.14 9.05
C SER A 82 -11.07 8.30 7.87
N PRO A 83 -11.99 7.68 7.11
CA PRO A 83 -11.64 6.95 5.90
C PRO A 83 -10.78 7.85 5.00
N ARG A 84 -9.68 7.31 4.48
CA ARG A 84 -8.86 8.08 3.55
C ARG A 84 -9.66 8.40 2.30
N GLU A 85 -9.59 9.65 1.86
CA GLU A 85 -10.12 10.03 0.55
C GLU A 85 -9.18 9.47 -0.52
N TYR A 86 -9.69 8.52 -1.30
CA TYR A 86 -8.97 8.01 -2.46
C TYR A 86 -9.26 8.91 -3.66
N PRO A 87 -8.22 9.40 -4.37
CA PRO A 87 -8.38 10.41 -5.41
C PRO A 87 -8.90 9.87 -6.76
N TRP A 88 -9.60 8.74 -6.78
CA TRP A 88 -10.13 8.12 -8.01
C TRP A 88 -11.64 7.89 -7.92
#